data_AF-A0A8T1T158-F1
#
_entry.id   AF-A0A8T1T158-F1
#
_cell.length_a   1.000
_cell.length_b   1.000
_cell.length_c   1.000
_cell.angle_alpha   90.00
_cell.angle_beta   90.00
_cell.angle_gamma   90.00
#
_symmetry.space_group_name_H-M   'P 1'
#
loop_
_entity.id
_entity.type
_entity.pdbx_description
1 polymer ?
#
loop_
_entity_poly.entity_id
_entity_poly.type
_entity_poly.pdbx_seq_one_letter_code
_entity_poly.pdbx_strand_id
1 'polypeptide(L)'
;TSRGTFLSTFPCQQGGHSCTHCSTDHRMSGWQEYISSLMRDGLCCDAAVISLAHQQLLAAHPGGVLANMTQLEIQALLGRNRHTLLTKGATLGGLRCLVIRDNLYTDTHNYTMD
;
A
#
# COMPACT_ATOMS: atom_id res chain seq x y z
N THR A 1 -20.82 -28.13 -3.40
CA THR A 1 -19.65 -28.33 -4.29
C THR A 1 -19.35 -27.00 -4.94
N SER A 2 -18.24 -26.27 -4.77
CA SER A 2 -16.98 -26.41 -4.03
C SER A 2 -16.33 -25.01 -4.01
N ARG A 3 -15.86 -24.55 -2.83
CA ARG A 3 -14.70 -23.68 -2.46
C ARG A 3 -14.05 -22.80 -3.57
N GLY A 4 -13.63 -21.54 -3.38
CA GLY A 4 -13.40 -20.66 -2.22
C GLY A 4 -12.30 -19.61 -2.57
N THR A 5 -12.48 -18.38 -2.08
CA THR A 5 -11.77 -17.10 -2.31
C THR A 5 -10.28 -17.05 -1.92
N PHE A 6 -9.44 -16.30 -2.65
CA PHE A 6 -8.06 -15.97 -2.29
C PHE A 6 -7.99 -14.65 -1.47
N LEU A 7 -8.18 -14.79 -0.16
CA LEU A 7 -7.63 -13.90 0.86
C LEU A 7 -6.73 -14.79 1.71
N SER A 8 -5.45 -14.48 1.85
CA SER A 8 -4.53 -15.34 2.59
C SER A 8 -4.81 -15.24 4.09
N THR A 9 -5.65 -16.12 4.61
CA THR A 9 -5.72 -16.48 6.03
C THR A 9 -4.92 -17.76 6.20
N PHE A 10 -3.78 -17.73 6.91
CA PHE A 10 -3.11 -18.94 7.35
C PHE A 10 -2.93 -18.96 8.87
N PRO A 11 -3.07 -20.14 9.50
CA PRO A 11 -3.12 -20.30 10.93
C PRO A 11 -1.73 -20.13 11.53
N CYS A 12 -1.71 -19.53 12.72
CA CYS A 12 -0.54 -19.42 13.59
C CYS A 12 -0.01 -20.84 13.89
N GLN A 13 1.06 -21.26 13.21
CA GLN A 13 1.73 -22.51 13.50
C GLN A 13 3.00 -22.19 14.30
N GLN A 14 2.90 -22.35 15.62
CA GLN A 14 4.03 -22.30 16.53
C GLN A 14 4.98 -23.45 16.20
N GLY A 15 6.17 -23.11 15.70
CA GLY A 15 7.30 -24.01 15.56
C GLY A 15 8.54 -23.28 16.05
N GLY A 16 8.99 -23.60 17.25
CA GLY A 16 10.14 -22.97 17.88
C GLY A 16 11.46 -23.54 17.39
N HIS A 17 12.39 -22.67 16.99
CA HIS A 17 13.82 -22.88 17.12
C HIS A 17 14.48 -21.54 17.47
N SER A 18 15.25 -21.56 18.57
CA SER A 18 15.90 -20.42 19.22
C SER A 18 17.03 -19.84 18.36
N CYS A 19 17.01 -18.51 18.16
CA CYS A 19 18.19 -17.71 17.84
C CYS A 19 18.13 -16.42 18.69
N THR A 20 18.94 -16.36 19.72
CA THR A 20 19.16 -15.17 20.56
C THR A 20 20.00 -14.14 19.82
N HIS A 21 19.40 -12.98 19.51
CA HIS A 21 20.13 -11.71 19.45
C HIS A 21 19.19 -10.57 19.91
N CYS A 22 19.63 -9.84 20.93
CA CYS A 22 18.88 -8.72 21.52
C CYS A 22 18.84 -7.52 20.56
N SER A 23 17.67 -6.91 20.35
CA SER A 23 17.46 -5.46 20.53
C SER A 23 16.08 -4.99 20.06
N THR A 24 15.44 -4.23 20.94
CA THR A 24 14.36 -3.25 20.70
C THR A 24 13.03 -3.77 20.14
N ASP A 25 11.98 -3.49 20.91
CA ASP A 25 10.57 -3.48 20.56
C ASP A 25 10.32 -2.98 19.12
N HIS A 26 10.27 -3.90 18.17
CA HIS A 26 9.84 -3.60 16.81
C HIS A 26 8.85 -4.67 16.39
N ARG A 27 7.60 -4.49 16.82
CA ARG A 27 6.49 -4.94 15.97
C ARG A 27 6.61 -4.17 14.65
N MET A 28 7.37 -4.69 13.69
CA MET A 28 7.09 -4.37 12.30
C MET A 28 5.60 -4.61 12.14
N SER A 29 4.83 -3.56 11.84
CA SER A 29 3.42 -3.75 11.53
C SER A 29 3.36 -4.80 10.42
N GLY A 30 2.37 -5.70 10.42
CA GLY A 30 2.24 -6.72 9.36
C GLY A 30 2.23 -6.11 7.95
N TRP A 31 1.91 -4.82 7.84
CA TRP A 31 2.03 -4.03 6.63
C TRP A 31 3.47 -3.81 6.14
N GLN A 32 4.45 -3.65 7.03
CA GLN A 32 5.85 -3.50 6.63
C GLN A 32 6.42 -4.81 6.06
N GLU A 33 6.00 -5.96 6.59
CA GLU A 33 6.32 -7.27 6.01
C GLU A 33 5.67 -7.43 4.63
N TYR A 34 4.42 -6.96 4.48
CA TYR A 34 3.74 -6.95 3.18
C TYR A 34 4.48 -6.08 2.15
N ILE A 35 4.91 -4.87 2.52
CA ILE A 35 5.78 -4.03 1.67
C ILE A 35 7.04 -4.79 1.27
N SER A 36 7.73 -5.41 2.22
CA SER A 36 8.95 -6.20 1.94
C SER A 36 8.68 -7.33 0.95
N SER A 37 7.49 -7.94 1.02
CA SER A 37 7.07 -9.00 0.10
C SER A 37 6.86 -8.51 -1.34
N LEU A 38 6.35 -7.29 -1.54
CA LEU A 38 6.15 -6.64 -2.84
C LEU A 38 7.47 -6.24 -3.50
N MET A 39 8.48 -5.92 -2.70
CA MET A 39 9.80 -5.47 -3.18
C MET A 39 10.76 -6.62 -3.51
N ARG A 40 10.40 -7.86 -3.13
CA ARG A 40 11.32 -9.01 -3.09
C ARG A 40 11.83 -9.48 -4.45
N ASP A 41 11.03 -9.33 -5.51
CA ASP A 41 11.41 -9.74 -6.86
C ASP A 41 12.20 -8.66 -7.63
N GLY A 42 12.33 -7.46 -7.05
CA GLY A 42 13.00 -6.32 -7.67
C GLY A 42 12.25 -5.69 -8.84
N LEU A 43 10.98 -6.06 -9.08
CA LEU A 43 10.16 -5.45 -10.13
C LEU A 43 9.62 -4.08 -9.70
N CYS A 44 9.44 -3.89 -8.39
CA CYS A 44 9.02 -2.63 -7.78
C CYS A 44 10.22 -1.89 -7.18
N CYS A 45 10.33 -0.59 -7.44
CA CYS A 45 11.30 0.29 -6.80
C CYS A 45 10.73 1.07 -5.60
N ASP A 46 9.41 1.06 -5.43
CA ASP A 46 8.71 1.68 -4.29
C ASP A 46 7.35 1.01 -4.06
N ALA A 47 6.86 1.04 -2.82
CA ALA A 47 5.54 0.56 -2.45
C ALA A 47 5.05 1.21 -1.14
N ALA A 48 3.73 1.39 -1.03
CA ALA A 48 3.09 1.88 0.19
C ALA A 48 1.71 1.24 0.41
N VAL A 49 1.32 1.11 1.67
CA VAL A 49 -0.03 0.72 2.09
C VAL A 49 -0.70 1.91 2.73
N ILE A 50 -1.85 2.31 2.17
CA ILE A 50 -2.67 3.42 2.68
C ILE A 50 -4.04 2.85 3.08
N SER A 51 -4.52 3.24 4.26
CA SER A 51 -5.88 2.93 4.69
C SER A 51 -6.88 3.78 3.93
N LEU A 52 -7.85 3.18 3.24
CA LEU A 52 -8.96 3.92 2.64
C LEU A 52 -9.91 4.52 3.69
N ALA A 53 -10.17 3.79 4.78
CA ALA A 53 -11.10 4.21 5.83
C ALA A 53 -10.57 5.39 6.64
N HIS A 54 -9.28 5.37 6.98
CA HIS A 54 -8.63 6.39 7.80
C HIS A 54 -7.82 7.40 6.97
N GLN A 55 -7.69 7.17 5.65
CA GLN A 55 -6.90 7.99 4.73
C GLN A 55 -5.47 8.22 5.23
N GLN A 56 -4.84 7.18 5.78
CA GLN A 56 -3.55 7.27 6.47
C GLN A 56 -2.55 6.27 5.89
N LEU A 57 -1.28 6.69 5.78
CA LEU A 57 -0.17 5.80 5.47
C LEU A 57 0.05 4.79 6.62
N LEU A 58 0.01 3.50 6.31
CA LEU A 58 0.19 2.41 7.29
C LEU A 58 1.61 1.83 7.25
N ALA A 59 2.20 1.76 6.05
CA ALA A 59 3.57 1.34 5.81
C ALA A 59 4.04 1.85 4.44
N ALA A 60 5.34 2.00 4.27
CA ALA A 60 5.97 2.35 3.00
C ALA A 60 7.37 1.74 2.91
N HIS A 61 7.91 1.68 1.69
CA HIS A 61 9.29 1.29 1.49
C HIS A 61 10.22 2.38 2.06
N PRO A 62 11.13 2.04 2.99
CA PRO A 62 12.04 3.03 3.57
C PRO A 62 12.94 3.65 2.49
N GLY A 63 12.97 4.99 2.43
CA GLY A 63 13.74 5.72 1.40
C GLY A 63 13.01 5.86 0.06
N GLY A 64 11.82 5.27 -0.10
CA GLY A 64 10.95 5.49 -1.24
C GLY A 64 10.31 6.88 -1.23
N VAL A 65 9.84 7.31 -2.40
CA VAL A 65 9.07 8.56 -2.57
C VAL A 65 7.74 8.46 -1.82
N LEU A 66 7.09 7.30 -1.85
CA LEU A 66 5.78 7.09 -1.23
C LEU A 66 5.81 7.20 0.30
N ALA A 67 6.98 7.02 0.93
CA ALA A 67 7.16 7.25 2.36
C ALA A 67 7.00 8.73 2.76
N ASN A 68 7.17 9.66 1.81
CA ASN A 68 7.03 11.10 2.02
C ASN A 68 5.63 11.62 1.72
N MET A 69 4.67 10.74 1.40
CA MET A 69 3.31 11.17 1.09
C MET A 69 2.68 11.91 2.27
N THR A 70 2.18 13.11 1.98
CA THR A 70 1.50 13.94 2.97
C THR A 70 0.04 13.55 3.11
N GLN A 71 -0.57 13.90 4.24
CA GLN A 71 -1.99 13.70 4.47
C GLN A 71 -2.87 14.37 3.39
N LEU A 72 -2.46 15.53 2.89
CA LEU A 72 -3.18 16.26 1.84
C LEU A 72 -3.13 15.53 0.50
N GLU A 73 -1.98 14.98 0.14
CA GLU A 73 -1.82 14.17 -1.07
C GLU A 73 -2.67 12.90 -1.01
N ILE A 74 -2.69 12.21 0.14
CA ILE A 74 -3.52 11.03 0.35
C ILE A 74 -5.01 11.37 0.21
N GLN A 75 -5.47 12.45 0.84
CA GLN A 75 -6.86 12.90 0.74
C GLN A 75 -7.24 13.32 -0.68
N ALA A 76 -6.32 13.95 -1.43
CA ALA A 76 -6.55 14.30 -2.82
C ALA A 76 -6.66 13.05 -3.70
N LEU A 77 -5.77 12.07 -3.52
CA LEU A 77 -5.76 10.81 -4.27
C LEU A 77 -7.03 9.97 -4.03
N LEU A 78 -7.46 9.87 -2.77
CA LEU A 78 -8.66 9.15 -2.32
C LEU A 78 -9.94 10.01 -2.36
N GLY A 79 -9.84 11.24 -2.87
CA GLY A 79 -10.97 12.15 -2.98
C GLY A 79 -11.96 11.74 -4.06
N ARG A 80 -13.20 12.23 -3.94
CA ARG A 80 -14.26 12.04 -4.94
C ARG A 80 -14.13 12.95 -6.17
N ASN A 81 -13.24 13.95 -6.15
CA ASN A 81 -13.00 14.85 -7.27
C ASN A 81 -12.08 14.22 -8.34
N ARG A 82 -12.60 13.19 -9.02
CA ARG A 82 -11.85 12.39 -10.00
C ARG A 82 -11.46 13.19 -11.24
N HIS A 83 -12.33 14.12 -11.67
CA HIS A 83 -12.08 14.98 -12.82
C HIS A 83 -10.81 15.84 -12.67
N THR A 84 -10.53 16.34 -11.47
CA THR A 84 -9.32 17.14 -11.22
C THR A 84 -8.06 16.31 -11.34
N LEU A 85 -8.09 15.06 -10.88
CA LEU A 85 -6.95 14.14 -10.99
C LEU A 85 -6.62 13.80 -12.44
N LEU A 86 -7.65 13.58 -13.28
CA LEU A 86 -7.46 13.31 -14.71
C LEU A 86 -6.95 14.54 -15.49
N THR A 87 -7.37 15.75 -15.09
CA THR A 87 -7.01 16.98 -15.83
C THR A 87 -5.72 17.64 -15.35
N LYS A 88 -5.39 17.54 -14.06
CA LYS A 88 -4.24 18.23 -13.45
C LYS A 88 -3.16 17.29 -12.91
N GLY A 89 -3.49 16.00 -12.78
CA GLY A 89 -2.65 15.01 -12.10
C GLY A 89 -2.78 15.05 -10.59
N ALA A 90 -1.87 14.34 -9.94
CA ALA A 90 -1.70 14.29 -8.49
C ALA A 90 -0.23 14.53 -8.12
N THR A 91 0.02 14.74 -6.83
CA THR A 91 1.38 14.69 -6.28
C THR A 91 1.43 13.52 -5.30
N LEU A 92 2.46 12.69 -5.40
CA LEU A 92 2.71 11.55 -4.53
C LEU A 92 4.08 11.73 -3.90
N GLY A 93 4.14 12.11 -2.62
CA GLY A 93 5.42 12.33 -1.92
C GLY A 93 6.25 13.44 -2.54
N GLY A 94 5.59 14.50 -3.03
CA GLY A 94 6.24 15.60 -3.76
C GLY A 94 6.50 15.35 -5.25
N LEU A 95 6.32 14.12 -5.75
CA LEU A 95 6.47 13.82 -7.18
C LEU A 95 5.16 14.05 -7.93
N ARG A 96 5.20 14.83 -9.01
CA ARG A 96 4.03 15.09 -9.85
C ARG A 96 3.78 13.90 -10.79
N CYS A 97 2.57 13.34 -10.71
CA CYS A 97 2.12 12.22 -11.53
C CYS A 97 0.86 12.61 -12.32
N LEU A 98 0.73 12.07 -13.53
CA LEU A 98 -0.49 12.18 -14.33
C LEU A 98 -1.27 10.87 -14.19
N VAL A 99 -2.60 10.96 -14.23
CA VAL A 99 -3.47 9.78 -14.20
C VAL A 99 -3.76 9.36 -15.64
N ILE A 100 -3.41 8.13 -15.99
CA ILE A 100 -3.67 7.48 -17.27
C ILE A 100 -5.06 6.82 -17.25
N ARG A 101 -5.41 6.15 -16.14
CA ARG A 101 -6.69 5.45 -15.97
C ARG A 101 -7.17 5.51 -14.52
N ASP A 102 -8.48 5.62 -14.35
CA ASP A 102 -9.08 5.71 -13.03
C ASP A 102 -10.34 4.83 -12.89
N ASN A 103 -10.18 3.69 -12.23
CA ASN A 103 -11.27 2.76 -11.93
C ASN A 103 -11.51 2.60 -10.43
N LEU A 104 -10.87 3.43 -9.59
CA LEU A 104 -10.80 3.23 -8.13
C LEU A 104 -12.18 3.16 -7.46
N TYR A 105 -13.17 3.88 -7.97
CA TYR A 105 -14.54 3.92 -7.45
C TYR A 105 -15.60 3.43 -8.44
N THR A 106 -15.20 2.64 -9.44
CA THR A 106 -16.14 2.03 -10.37
C THR A 106 -16.71 0.74 -9.80
N ASP A 107 -17.91 0.34 -10.22
CA ASP A 107 -18.52 -0.95 -9.85
C ASP A 107 -17.87 -2.15 -10.58
N THR A 108 -16.74 -1.93 -11.24
CA THR A 108 -15.95 -3.01 -11.81
C THR A 108 -15.16 -3.70 -10.70
N HIS A 109 -14.88 -5.00 -10.85
CA HIS A 109 -14.07 -5.75 -9.87
C HIS A 109 -12.58 -5.38 -9.88
N ASN A 110 -12.20 -4.27 -10.54
CA ASN A 110 -10.82 -3.84 -10.79
C ASN A 110 -10.57 -2.45 -10.19
N TYR A 111 -10.41 -2.37 -8.86
CA TYR A 111 -10.13 -1.14 -8.12
C TYR A 111 -8.69 -0.68 -8.33
N THR A 112 -8.43 -0.04 -9.48
CA THR A 112 -7.09 0.32 -9.94
C THR A 112 -7.04 1.76 -10.44
N MET A 113 -5.87 2.38 -10.32
CA MET A 113 -5.55 3.68 -10.88
C MET A 113 -4.13 3.60 -11.41
N ASP A 114 -3.95 3.97 -12.68
CA ASP A 114 -2.66 3.97 -13.39
C ASP A 114 -2.31 5.39 -13.82
#